data_AF-A0A8J6P5U1-F1
#
_entry.id   AF-A0A8J6P5U1-F1
#
_cell.length_a   1.000
_cell.length_b   1.000
_cell.length_c   1.000
_cell.angle_alpha   90.00
_cell.angle_beta   90.00
_cell.angle_gamma   90.00
#
_symmetry.space_group_name_H-M   'P 1'
#
loop_
_entity.id
_entity.type
_entity.pdbx_description
1 polymer ?
#
loop_
_entity_poly.entity_id
_entity_poly.type
_entity_poly.pdbx_seq_one_letter_code
_entity_poly.pdbx_strand_id
1 'polypeptide(L)' 'MERLQETLAKCDGIYTGRFWNMRCTVNQNTCQDRNPSMGKSLTISTKKKIRLKVGSKLVGNISKR' A
#
# COMPACT_ATOMS: atom_id res chain seq x y z
N MET A 1 20.12 2.74 1.53
CA MET A 1 18.68 3.09 1.57
C MET A 1 18.03 3.09 0.19
N GLU A 2 18.77 3.41 -0.89
CA GLU A 2 18.24 3.50 -2.28
C GLU A 2 17.56 2.22 -2.80
N ARG A 3 18.15 1.03 -2.55
CA ARG A 3 17.56 -0.24 -3.02
C ARG A 3 16.11 -0.46 -2.58
N LEU A 4 15.74 0.02 -1.39
CA LEU A 4 14.39 -0.19 -0.85
C LEU A 4 13.36 0.67 -1.58
N GLN A 5 13.69 1.93 -1.86
CA GLN A 5 12.86 2.81 -2.69
C GLN A 5 12.75 2.29 -4.12
N GLU A 6 13.85 1.80 -4.70
CA GLU A 6 13.85 1.24 -6.06
C GLU A 6 12.98 -0.02 -6.18
N THR A 7 13.07 -0.96 -5.21
CA THR A 7 12.24 -2.17 -5.20
C THR A 7 10.76 -1.82 -5.04
N LEU A 8 10.43 -0.84 -4.19
CA LEU A 8 9.05 -0.37 -4.02
C LEU A 8 8.53 0.42 -5.23
N ALA A 9 9.39 1.17 -5.91
CA ALA A 9 9.06 1.88 -7.15
C ALA A 9 8.72 0.91 -8.30
N LYS A 10 9.39 -0.25 -8.33
CA LYS A 10 9.07 -1.36 -9.26
C LYS A 10 7.81 -2.14 -8.87
N CYS A 11 7.18 -1.80 -7.73
CA CYS A 11 6.08 -2.55 -7.11
C CYS A 11 6.42 -4.01 -6.78
N ASP A 12 7.70 -4.35 -6.71
CA ASP A 12 8.16 -5.64 -6.21
C ASP A 12 7.98 -5.68 -4.68
N GLY A 13 7.39 -6.77 -4.18
CA GLY A 13 7.16 -6.93 -2.75
C GLY A 13 8.47 -7.20 -2.00
N ILE A 14 8.69 -6.49 -0.89
CA ILE A 14 9.81 -6.74 0.02
C ILE A 14 9.29 -7.59 1.18
N TYR A 15 9.79 -8.82 1.27
CA TYR A 15 9.41 -9.78 2.29
C TYR A 15 10.61 -10.04 3.21
N THR A 16 10.48 -9.69 4.49
CA THR A 16 11.52 -10.01 5.51
C THR A 16 11.12 -11.20 6.39
N GLY A 17 10.26 -12.08 5.87
CA GLY A 17 9.77 -13.27 6.56
C GLY A 17 8.75 -12.94 7.66
N ARG A 18 9.04 -13.33 8.91
CA ARG A 18 8.12 -13.16 10.07
C ARG A 18 8.15 -11.76 10.70
N PHE A 19 9.00 -10.86 10.20
CA PHE A 19 9.24 -9.53 10.79
C PHE A 19 8.33 -8.45 10.21
N TRP A 20 8.35 -8.23 8.90
CA TRP A 20 7.45 -7.31 8.20
C TRP A 20 7.47 -7.53 6.68
N ASN A 21 6.38 -7.15 6.02
CA ASN A 21 6.23 -7.23 4.58
C ASN A 21 5.80 -5.86 4.03
N MET A 22 6.49 -5.35 3.02
CA MET A 22 6.10 -4.16 2.29
C MET A 22 5.69 -4.52 0.88
N ARG A 23 4.55 -4.02 0.44
CA ARG A 23 4.07 -4.24 -0.92
C ARG A 23 3.41 -2.99 -1.46
N CYS A 24 3.59 -2.77 -2.76
CA CYS A 24 2.80 -1.81 -3.52
C CYS A 24 1.36 -2.33 -3.58
N THR A 25 0.41 -1.50 -3.17
CA THR A 25 -1.03 -1.81 -3.21
C THR A 25 -1.75 -0.71 -3.95
N VAL A 26 -2.72 -1.10 -4.76
CA VAL A 26 -3.66 -0.15 -5.36
C VAL A 26 -4.76 0.14 -4.33
N ASN A 27 -4.97 1.41 -4.01
CA ASN A 27 -5.99 1.81 -3.03
C ASN A 27 -7.40 1.71 -3.64
N GLN A 28 -7.51 2.12 -4.90
CA GLN A 28 -8.67 1.88 -5.74
C GLN A 28 -8.19 1.76 -7.18
N ASN A 29 -8.85 0.91 -7.96
CA ASN A 29 -8.64 0.86 -9.40
C ASN A 29 -9.27 2.08 -10.05
N THR A 30 -8.84 2.38 -11.27
CA THR A 30 -9.44 3.45 -12.05
C THR A 30 -10.91 3.12 -12.27
N CYS A 31 -11.80 4.01 -11.85
CA CYS A 31 -13.23 3.86 -12.03
C CYS A 31 -13.85 5.17 -12.51
N GLN A 32 -14.99 5.06 -13.19
CA GLN A 32 -15.87 6.19 -13.44
C GLN A 32 -16.86 6.27 -12.28
N ASP A 33 -16.99 7.44 -11.70
CA ASP A 33 -17.97 7.72 -10.65
C ASP A 33 -18.68 9.04 -10.95
N ARG A 34 -19.74 9.36 -10.20
CA ARG A 34 -20.52 10.57 -10.39
C ARG A 34 -20.26 11.53 -9.24
N ASN A 35 -19.88 12.77 -9.55
CA ASN A 35 -19.72 13.78 -8.52
C ASN A 35 -21.10 14.07 -7.88
N PRO A 36 -21.28 13.87 -6.56
CA PRO A 36 -22.57 14.02 -5.91
C PRO A 36 -23.07 15.47 -5.86
N SER A 37 -22.15 16.45 -5.90
CA SER A 37 -22.49 17.88 -5.88
C SER A 37 -22.85 18.44 -7.25
N MET A 38 -22.28 17.89 -8.33
CA MET A 38 -22.43 18.44 -9.69
C MET A 38 -23.16 17.52 -10.66
N GLY A 39 -23.39 16.25 -10.30
CA GLY A 39 -24.02 15.24 -11.16
C GLY A 39 -23.21 14.87 -12.42
N LYS A 40 -21.98 15.38 -12.58
CA LYS A 40 -21.10 15.09 -13.73
C LYS A 40 -20.30 13.81 -13.49
N SER A 41 -20.00 13.09 -14.58
CA SER A 41 -19.08 11.95 -14.53
C SER A 41 -17.67 12.42 -14.20
N LEU A 42 -16.99 11.69 -13.32
CA LEU A 42 -15.63 11.94 -12.89
C LEU A 42 -14.84 10.64 -12.98
N THR A 43 -13.69 10.72 -13.64
CA THR A 43 -12.74 9.61 -13.67
C THR A 43 -11.89 9.67 -12.42
N ILE A 44 -12.02 8.68 -11.53
CA ILE A 44 -11.16 8.58 -10.36
C ILE A 44 -9.99 7.69 -10.72
N SER A 45 -8.83 8.31 -10.93
CA SER A 45 -7.60 7.61 -11.32
C SER A 45 -7.08 6.69 -10.21
N THR A 46 -6.46 5.60 -10.63
CA THR A 46 -5.76 4.67 -9.74
C THR A 46 -4.70 5.40 -8.90
N LYS A 47 -4.74 5.22 -7.58
CA LYS A 47 -3.68 5.68 -6.67
C LYS A 47 -2.95 4.48 -6.08
N LYS A 48 -1.66 4.36 -6.39
CA LYS A 48 -0.76 3.38 -5.77
C LYS A 48 -0.30 3.90 -4.41
N LYS A 49 -0.26 3.01 -3.41
CA LYS A 49 0.32 3.29 -2.09
C LYS A 49 1.15 2.12 -1.62
N ILE A 50 2.19 2.40 -0.85
CA ILE A 50 2.99 1.38 -0.18
C ILE A 50 2.25 0.97 1.10
N ARG A 51 2.03 -0.33 1.28
CA ARG A 51 1.48 -0.89 2.52
C ARG A 51 2.56 -1.67 3.25
N LEU A 52 2.87 -1.26 4.48
CA LEU A 52 3.65 -2.03 5.44
C LEU A 52 2.71 -2.92 6.27
N LYS A 53 2.97 -4.22 6.28
CA LYS A 53 2.32 -5.18 7.17
C LYS A 53 3.36 -5.69 8.15
N VAL A 54 3.17 -5.37 9.42
CA VAL A 54 4.03 -5.86 10.50
C VAL A 54 3.77 -7.36 10.70
N GLY A 55 4.83 -8.14 10.83
CA GLY A 55 4.77 -9.58 11.06
C GLY A 55 4.59 -9.93 12.54
N SER A 56 4.10 -11.15 12.80
CA SER A 56 3.71 -11.59 14.14
C SER A 56 4.84 -11.54 15.17
N LYS A 57 6.11 -11.69 14.75
CA LYS A 57 7.27 -11.64 15.66
C LYS A 57 7.49 -10.22 16.19
N LEU A 58 7.30 -9.19 15.37
CA LEU A 58 7.43 -7.80 15.81
C LEU A 58 6.23 -7.39 16.67
N VAL A 59 5.01 -7.75 16.25
CA VAL A 59 3.78 -7.50 17.04
C VAL A 59 3.86 -8.15 18.42
N GLY A 60 4.32 -9.41 18.49
CA GLY A 60 4.46 -10.14 19.76
C GLY A 60 5.53 -9.60 20.70
N ASN A 61 6.53 -8.86 20.19
CA ASN A 61 7.54 -8.20 21.01
C ASN A 61 7.10 -6.81 21.48
N ILE A 62 6.33 -6.08 20.67
CA ILE A 62 5.80 -4.76 21.03
C ILE A 62 4.68 -4.89 22.09
N SER A 63 3.81 -5.90 21.95
CA SER A 63 2.66 -6.12 22.85
C SER A 63 3.01 -6.66 24.25
N LYS A 64 4.28 -7.04 24.48
CA LYS A 64 4.78 -7.50 25.78
C LYS A 64 5.45 -6.39 26.61
N ARG A 65 5.53 -5.18 26.06
CA ARG A 65 5.85 -3.96 26.80
C ARG A 65 4.55 -3.28 27.20
#